data_AF-A0AAI9HW22-F1
#
_entry.id   AF-A0AAI9HW22-F1
#
_cell.length_a   1.000
_cell.length_b   1.000
_cell.length_c   1.000
_cell.angle_alpha   90.00
_cell.angle_beta   90.00
_cell.angle_gamma   90.00
#
_symmetry.space_group_name_H-M   'P 1'
#
loop_
_entity.id
_entity.type
_entity.pdbx_description
1 polymer ?
#
loop_
_entity_poly.entity_id
_entity_poly.type
_entity_poly.pdbx_seq_one_letter_code
_entity_poly.pdbx_strand_id
1 'polypeptide(L)'
;MKLIVNKISIAAILAITVINYLPIAQAKEKTVIGSGTITFTGAIVASPCQIGTYQENVQTTCWNDSGKPVTTQISLKTLKKGTQELPNNKGTQSFKWIDKAQTLGVYTLIYN
;
A
#
# COMPACT_ATOMS: atom_id res chain seq x y z
N MET A 1 -32.84 31.47 -77.18
CA MET A 1 -33.21 30.28 -76.40
C MET A 1 -33.17 30.65 -74.93
N LYS A 2 -34.32 30.99 -74.33
CA LYS A 2 -34.44 31.45 -72.92
C LYS A 2 -34.98 30.30 -72.08
N LEU A 3 -34.20 29.84 -71.11
CA LEU A 3 -34.60 28.83 -70.13
C LEU A 3 -35.59 29.44 -69.14
N ILE A 4 -36.80 28.89 -69.10
CA ILE A 4 -37.83 29.25 -68.12
C ILE A 4 -37.61 28.37 -66.89
N VAL A 5 -37.05 28.94 -65.82
CA VAL A 5 -36.90 28.28 -64.53
C VAL A 5 -38.25 28.32 -63.81
N ASN A 6 -38.84 27.14 -63.58
CA ASN A 6 -40.10 26.93 -62.89
C ASN A 6 -39.91 27.07 -61.36
N LYS A 7 -40.79 27.83 -60.70
CA LYS A 7 -40.72 28.20 -59.27
C LYS A 7 -40.85 27.02 -58.29
N ILE A 8 -41.09 25.80 -58.80
CA ILE A 8 -41.23 24.57 -58.01
C ILE A 8 -39.86 24.01 -57.55
N SER A 9 -38.74 24.50 -58.08
CA SER A 9 -37.41 23.96 -57.75
C SER A 9 -36.74 24.52 -56.49
N ILE A 10 -37.20 25.61 -55.87
CA ILE A 10 -36.41 26.22 -54.77
C ILE A 10 -36.80 25.66 -53.38
N ALA A 11 -38.10 25.39 -53.15
CA ALA A 11 -38.56 24.88 -51.85
C ALA A 11 -38.15 23.43 -51.59
N ALA A 12 -38.10 22.58 -52.62
CA ALA A 12 -37.69 21.18 -52.49
C ALA A 12 -36.18 21.01 -52.22
N ILE A 13 -35.34 21.91 -52.73
CA ILE A 13 -33.88 21.86 -52.52
C ILE A 13 -33.51 22.28 -51.09
N LEU A 14 -34.27 23.20 -50.49
CA LEU A 14 -34.05 23.66 -49.10
C LEU A 14 -34.43 22.62 -48.05
N ALA A 15 -35.36 21.71 -48.33
CA ALA A 15 -35.72 20.64 -47.39
C ALA A 15 -34.67 19.50 -47.34
N ILE A 16 -33.97 19.26 -48.46
CA ILE A 16 -32.99 18.16 -48.58
C ILE A 16 -31.64 18.52 -47.92
N THR A 17 -31.30 19.81 -47.81
CA THR A 17 -30.04 20.26 -47.21
C THR A 17 -30.05 20.30 -45.67
N VAL A 18 -31.22 20.25 -45.01
CA VAL A 18 -31.31 20.31 -43.54
C VAL A 18 -31.04 18.96 -42.86
N ILE A 19 -31.20 17.84 -43.58
CA ILE A 19 -31.06 16.49 -42.99
C ILE A 19 -29.59 16.10 -42.74
N ASN A 20 -28.63 16.77 -43.40
CA ASN A 20 -27.20 16.39 -43.35
C ASN A 20 -26.38 17.04 -42.21
N TYR A 21 -26.98 17.84 -41.34
CA TYR A 21 -26.24 18.56 -40.27
C TYR A 21 -26.56 18.10 -38.85
N LEU A 22 -27.23 16.95 -38.67
CA LEU A 22 -27.37 16.35 -37.35
C LEU A 22 -26.13 15.48 -37.06
N PRO A 23 -25.21 15.89 -36.16
CA PRO A 23 -24.21 14.97 -35.64
C PRO A 23 -24.93 13.83 -34.91
N ILE A 24 -25.03 12.67 -35.57
CA ILE A 24 -25.48 11.43 -34.95
C ILE A 24 -24.37 11.03 -33.97
N ALA A 25 -24.52 11.44 -32.71
CA ALA A 25 -23.66 10.97 -31.64
C ALA A 25 -23.92 9.47 -31.44
N GLN A 26 -23.15 8.62 -32.12
CA GLN A 26 -23.16 7.19 -31.85
C GLN A 26 -22.45 6.97 -30.51
N ALA A 27 -23.23 6.85 -29.44
CA ALA A 27 -22.73 6.32 -28.19
C ALA A 27 -22.29 4.87 -28.45
N LYS A 28 -20.99 4.60 -28.43
CA LYS A 28 -20.51 3.21 -28.40
C LYS A 28 -21.04 2.57 -27.14
N GLU A 29 -21.98 1.62 -27.26
CA GLU A 29 -22.36 0.77 -26.14
C GLU A 29 -21.09 0.10 -25.63
N LYS A 30 -20.75 0.38 -24.37
CA LYS A 30 -19.68 -0.31 -23.67
C LYS A 30 -20.23 -1.68 -23.29
N THR A 31 -20.10 -2.66 -24.19
CA THR A 31 -20.43 -4.05 -23.90
C THR A 31 -19.55 -4.52 -22.74
N VAL A 32 -20.12 -4.68 -21.56
CA VAL A 32 -19.44 -5.28 -20.41
C VAL A 32 -19.33 -6.77 -20.71
N ILE A 33 -18.15 -7.21 -21.14
CA ILE A 33 -17.87 -8.60 -21.59
C ILE A 33 -17.76 -9.57 -20.40
N GLY A 34 -17.81 -9.05 -19.17
CA GLY A 34 -17.83 -9.82 -17.92
C GLY A 34 -17.70 -8.91 -16.70
N SER A 35 -18.24 -9.36 -15.57
CA SER A 35 -18.09 -8.73 -14.26
C SER A 35 -17.46 -9.74 -13.30
N GLY A 36 -16.63 -9.25 -12.39
CA GLY A 36 -15.95 -10.07 -11.40
C GLY A 36 -15.60 -9.25 -10.16
N THR A 37 -15.35 -9.93 -9.06
CA THR A 37 -14.99 -9.30 -7.79
C THR A 37 -13.49 -9.44 -7.54
N ILE A 38 -12.83 -8.31 -7.25
CA ILE A 38 -11.48 -8.31 -6.70
C ILE A 38 -11.59 -8.05 -5.21
N THR A 39 -11.16 -9.00 -4.39
CA THR A 39 -11.10 -8.84 -2.94
C THR A 39 -9.65 -8.58 -2.53
N PHE A 40 -9.42 -7.44 -1.88
CA PHE A 40 -8.14 -7.13 -1.25
C PHE A 40 -8.24 -7.41 0.24
N THR A 41 -7.23 -8.12 0.77
CA THR A 41 -7.12 -8.41 2.20
C THR A 41 -5.77 -7.95 2.70
N GLY A 42 -5.75 -7.29 3.85
CA GLY A 42 -4.53 -6.84 4.50
C GLY A 42 -4.80 -6.42 5.94
N ALA A 43 -3.73 -6.17 6.68
CA ALA A 43 -3.79 -5.66 8.04
C ALA A 43 -2.83 -4.48 8.18
N ILE A 44 -3.25 -3.45 8.93
CA ILE A 44 -2.36 -2.39 9.40
C ILE A 44 -1.88 -2.83 10.78
N VAL A 45 -0.60 -3.21 10.88
CA VAL A 45 0.03 -3.65 12.12
C VAL A 45 1.15 -2.70 12.51
N ALA A 46 1.47 -2.64 13.80
CA ALA A 46 2.64 -1.92 14.26
C ALA A 46 3.91 -2.55 13.67
N SER A 47 4.87 -1.71 13.27
CA SER A 47 6.19 -2.18 12.83
C SER A 47 6.87 -2.97 13.95
N PRO A 48 7.50 -4.13 13.64
CA PRO A 48 8.26 -4.88 14.63
C PRO A 48 9.45 -4.04 15.10
N CYS A 49 9.93 -4.28 16.32
CA CYS A 49 11.14 -3.64 16.81
C CYS A 49 12.35 -4.01 15.93
N GLN A 50 13.20 -3.02 15.64
CA GLN A 50 14.49 -3.22 14.98
C GLN A 50 15.54 -3.61 16.02
N ILE A 51 16.37 -4.59 15.68
CA ILE A 51 17.38 -5.15 16.57
C ILE A 51 18.74 -5.01 15.88
N GLY A 52 19.70 -4.48 16.61
CA GLY A 52 21.11 -4.43 16.20
C GLY A 52 22.00 -4.87 17.35
N THR A 53 23.21 -5.28 17.01
CA THR A 53 24.26 -5.56 18.00
C THR A 53 25.41 -4.59 17.79
N TYR A 54 25.86 -3.95 18.86
CA TYR A 54 27.04 -3.09 18.85
C TYR A 54 27.93 -3.48 20.03
N GLN A 55 29.11 -4.06 19.72
CA GLN A 55 30.01 -4.64 20.70
C GLN A 55 29.28 -5.68 21.58
N GLU A 56 29.38 -5.58 22.92
CA GLU A 56 28.68 -6.47 23.85
C GLU A 56 27.25 -6.01 24.19
N ASN A 57 26.63 -5.16 23.37
CA ASN A 57 25.29 -4.63 23.60
C ASN A 57 24.33 -4.99 22.49
N VAL A 58 23.08 -5.22 22.88
CA VAL A 58 21.94 -5.29 21.97
C VAL A 58 21.26 -3.93 22.00
N GLN A 59 21.12 -3.33 20.82
CA GLN A 59 20.34 -2.13 20.60
C GLN A 59 18.99 -2.54 20.04
N THR A 60 17.92 -2.06 20.67
CA THR A 60 16.55 -2.38 20.25
C THR A 60 15.77 -1.09 20.08
N THR A 61 15.20 -0.88 18.89
CA THR A 61 14.37 0.28 18.55
C THR A 61 12.95 -0.17 18.29
N CYS A 62 12.00 0.31 19.10
CA CYS A 62 10.58 0.06 18.90
C CYS A 62 9.84 1.37 18.66
N TRP A 63 8.69 1.32 17.99
CA TRP A 63 7.85 2.49 17.78
C TRP A 63 6.83 2.62 18.92
N ASN A 64 6.68 3.81 19.47
CA ASN A 64 5.60 4.11 20.41
C ASN A 64 4.25 4.27 19.67
N ASP A 65 3.17 4.49 20.42
CA ASP A 65 1.82 4.58 19.84
C ASP A 65 1.61 5.83 18.96
N SER A 66 2.51 6.82 19.07
CA SER A 66 2.57 7.98 18.16
C SER A 66 3.45 7.74 16.93
N GLY A 67 3.97 6.54 16.74
CA GLY A 67 4.87 6.21 15.63
C GLY A 67 6.29 6.79 15.77
N LYS A 68 6.71 7.23 16.96
CA LYS A 68 8.07 7.71 17.21
C LYS A 68 8.98 6.56 17.63
N PRO A 69 10.21 6.48 17.09
CA PRO A 69 11.16 5.46 17.49
C PRO A 69 11.67 5.73 18.92
N VAL A 70 11.79 4.66 19.71
CA VAL A 70 12.39 4.67 21.03
C VAL A 70 13.43 3.56 21.07
N THR A 71 14.67 3.93 21.33
CA THR A 71 15.82 3.03 21.31
C THR A 71 16.32 2.78 22.73
N THR A 72 16.52 1.52 23.07
CA THR A 72 17.25 1.12 24.28
C THR A 72 18.49 0.32 23.91
N GLN A 73 19.48 0.35 24.80
CA GLN A 73 20.71 -0.42 24.65
C GLN A 73 20.97 -1.18 25.95
N ILE A 74 21.08 -2.50 25.85
CA ILE A 74 21.26 -3.39 26.99
C ILE A 74 22.45 -4.31 26.73
N SER A 75 23.32 -4.45 27.72
CA SER A 75 24.46 -5.37 27.61
C SER A 75 24.01 -6.83 27.55
N LEU A 76 24.72 -7.64 26.79
CA LEU A 76 24.53 -9.11 26.76
C LEU A 76 24.71 -9.72 28.15
N LYS A 77 25.58 -9.13 28.99
CA LYS A 77 25.77 -9.53 30.39
C LYS A 77 24.50 -9.33 31.23
N THR A 78 23.74 -8.28 30.98
CA THR A 78 22.45 -8.04 31.64
C THR A 78 21.39 -9.00 31.10
N LEU A 79 21.27 -9.14 29.78
CA LEU A 79 20.29 -10.03 29.14
C LEU A 79 20.49 -11.51 29.47
N LYS A 80 21.72 -11.92 29.78
CA LYS A 80 22.05 -13.27 30.27
C LYS A 80 21.47 -13.57 31.65
N LYS A 81 21.25 -12.54 32.48
CA LYS A 81 20.78 -12.70 33.86
C LYS A 81 19.26 -12.91 33.95
N GLY A 82 18.52 -12.59 32.89
CA GLY A 82 17.08 -12.77 32.84
C GLY A 82 16.41 -11.95 31.75
N THR A 83 15.09 -12.03 31.73
CA THR A 83 14.22 -11.30 30.82
C THR A 83 14.24 -9.80 31.12
N GLN A 84 14.27 -8.98 30.08
CA GLN A 84 14.17 -7.52 30.16
C GLN A 84 13.02 -7.04 29.28
N GLU A 85 12.45 -5.89 29.61
CA GLU A 85 11.40 -5.28 28.79
C GLU A 85 11.95 -4.70 27.49
N LEU A 86 11.16 -4.77 26.43
CA LEU A 86 11.38 -4.01 25.21
C LEU A 86 10.99 -2.53 25.42
N PRO A 87 11.56 -1.59 24.63
CA PRO A 87 11.14 -0.20 24.67
C PRO A 87 9.62 -0.05 24.56
N ASN A 88 9.04 0.85 25.35
CA ASN A 88 7.59 1.13 25.40
C ASN A 88 6.71 -0.08 25.72
N ASN A 89 7.22 -1.05 26.51
CA ASN A 89 6.46 -2.23 26.95
C ASN A 89 5.86 -3.02 25.76
N LYS A 90 6.58 -3.08 24.64
CA LYS A 90 6.16 -3.81 23.42
C LYS A 90 6.36 -5.32 23.52
N GLY A 91 6.80 -5.80 24.69
CA GLY A 91 7.10 -7.20 24.95
C GLY A 91 8.40 -7.34 25.73
N THR A 92 9.00 -8.52 25.66
CA THR A 92 10.21 -8.87 26.42
C THR A 92 11.34 -9.39 25.53
N GLN A 93 12.56 -9.32 26.06
CA GLN A 93 13.79 -9.76 25.41
C GLN A 93 14.67 -10.54 26.39
N SER A 94 15.37 -11.56 25.89
CA SER A 94 16.34 -12.34 26.69
C SER A 94 17.47 -12.87 25.82
N PHE A 95 18.58 -13.26 26.44
CA PHE A 95 19.74 -13.78 25.73
C PHE A 95 20.34 -14.99 26.44
N LYS A 96 20.74 -16.01 25.68
CA LYS A 96 21.41 -17.21 26.21
C LYS A 96 22.55 -17.66 25.31
N TRP A 97 23.72 -17.91 25.89
CA TRP A 97 24.80 -18.63 25.21
C TRP A 97 24.45 -20.10 25.04
N ILE A 98 24.68 -20.63 23.84
CA ILE A 98 24.42 -22.04 23.53
C ILE A 98 25.69 -22.87 23.38
N ASP A 99 26.86 -22.23 23.27
CA ASP A 99 28.16 -22.88 23.29
C ASP A 99 28.93 -22.60 24.60
N LYS A 100 29.81 -23.53 24.99
CA LYS A 100 30.64 -23.38 26.19
C LYS A 100 31.65 -22.23 26.07
N ALA A 101 32.09 -21.92 24.86
CA ALA A 101 33.05 -20.85 24.59
C ALA A 101 32.40 -19.45 24.60
N GLN A 102 31.06 -19.35 24.72
CA GLN A 102 30.31 -18.08 24.69
C GLN A 102 30.61 -17.26 23.43
N THR A 103 30.62 -17.94 22.28
CA THR A 103 30.81 -17.36 20.95
C THR A 103 29.53 -17.38 20.11
N LEU A 104 28.54 -18.18 20.51
CA LEU A 104 27.25 -18.33 19.84
C LEU A 104 26.11 -18.29 20.85
N GLY A 105 25.17 -17.37 20.62
CA GLY A 105 24.02 -17.18 21.49
C GLY A 105 22.70 -17.07 20.73
N VAL A 106 21.62 -17.25 21.48
CA VAL A 106 20.25 -17.07 21.02
C VAL A 106 19.68 -15.84 21.73
N TYR A 107 19.21 -14.88 20.94
CA TYR A 107 18.45 -13.73 21.40
C TYR A 107 16.97 -13.97 21.11
N THR A 108 16.12 -13.91 22.13
CA THR A 108 14.70 -14.22 22.04
C THR A 108 13.90 -12.96 22.35
N LEU A 109 12.96 -12.61 21.46
CA LEU A 109 11.95 -11.58 21.70
C LEU A 109 10.57 -12.21 21.73
N ILE A 110 9.72 -11.70 22.63
CA ILE A 110 8.32 -12.08 22.73
C ILE A 110 7.52 -10.77 22.74
N TYR A 111 6.70 -10.55 21.72
CA TYR A 111 5.80 -9.39 21.66
C TYR A 111 4.57 -9.60 22.55
N ASN A 112 4.05 -8.49 23.09
CA ASN A 112 2.76 -8.46 23.78
C ASN A 112 1.58 -8.47 22.78
#